data_AF-A0A7V4BTZ3-F1
#
_entry.id   AF-A0A7V4BTZ3-F1
#
_cell.length_a   1.000
_cell.length_b   1.000
_cell.length_c   1.000
_cell.angle_alpha   90.00
_cell.angle_beta   90.00
_cell.angle_gamma   90.00
#
_symmetry.space_group_name_H-M   'P 1'
#
loop_
_entity.id
_entity.type
_entity.pdbx_description
1 polymer ?
#
loop_
_entity_poly.entity_id
_entity_poly.type
_entity_poly.pdbx_seq_one_letter_code
_entity_poly.pdbx_strand_id
1 'polypeptide(L)'
;MDRNSVIGLILIAAILIVFSIWNTPDRKALEEARRKADSIALAQQAMNNQQKPDSQAVAPTHRDSISVVDKYAEFANAAQDSFRLITLENDLLKLQISTRGGSPYAVELKKYKTFDQKPLVLFYGDSTVFGFNFYTRSNRLINTAELYFHPVGNSHHILLNPTDTAKSLRMRL
;
A
#
# COMPACT_ATOMS: atom_id res chain seq x y z
N MET A 1 35.40 20.76 -38.67
CA MET A 1 34.58 21.01 -37.46
C MET A 1 34.29 22.50 -37.45
N ASP A 2 33.02 22.87 -37.62
CA ASP A 2 32.65 24.27 -37.86
C ASP A 2 32.72 25.08 -36.57
N ARG A 3 33.19 26.33 -36.65
CA ARG A 3 33.36 27.22 -35.48
C ARG A 3 32.09 27.34 -34.65
N ASN A 4 30.93 27.33 -35.31
CA ASN A 4 29.60 27.37 -34.67
C ASN A 4 29.27 26.08 -33.92
N SER A 5 29.70 24.92 -34.43
CA SER A 5 29.51 23.64 -33.75
C SER A 5 30.40 23.51 -32.50
N VAL A 6 31.60 24.09 -32.52
CA VAL A 6 32.52 24.13 -31.37
C VAL A 6 31.96 25.03 -30.26
N ILE A 7 31.39 26.18 -30.61
CA ILE A 7 30.74 27.10 -29.65
C ILE A 7 29.53 26.43 -28.97
N GLY A 8 28.72 25.69 -29.74
CA GLY A 8 27.59 24.93 -29.19
C GLY A 8 28.02 23.86 -28.18
N LEU A 9 29.10 23.12 -28.47
CA LEU A 9 29.65 22.11 -27.57
C LEU A 9 30.12 22.72 -26.24
N ILE A 10 30.79 23.88 -26.31
CA ILE A 10 31.29 24.59 -25.11
C ILE A 10 30.11 25.09 -24.25
N LEU A 11 29.04 25.61 -24.88
CA LEU A 11 27.84 26.05 -24.17
C LEU A 11 27.13 24.90 -23.46
N ILE A 12 26.98 23.75 -24.13
CA ILE A 12 26.39 22.55 -23.52
C ILE A 12 27.24 22.06 -22.35
N ALA A 13 28.57 22.01 -22.50
CA ALA A 13 29.47 21.62 -21.42
C ALA A 13 29.37 22.56 -20.21
N ALA A 14 29.29 23.88 -20.44
CA ALA A 14 29.14 24.86 -19.36
C ALA A 14 27.81 24.68 -18.61
N ILE A 15 26.70 24.46 -19.32
CA ILE A 15 25.38 24.22 -18.70
C ILE A 15 25.40 22.95 -17.86
N LEU A 16 26.02 21.86 -18.35
CA LEU A 16 26.12 20.60 -17.60
C LEU A 16 26.95 20.73 -16.32
N ILE A 17 28.01 21.53 -16.32
CA ILE A 17 28.82 21.78 -15.12
C ILE A 17 28.02 22.56 -14.08
N VAL A 18 27.33 23.62 -14.49
CA VAL A 18 26.48 24.42 -13.59
C VAL A 18 25.33 23.58 -13.03
N PHE A 19 24.68 22.78 -13.88
CA PHE A 19 23.61 21.86 -13.46
C PHE A 19 24.12 20.79 -12.50
N SER A 20 25.32 20.23 -12.75
CA SER A 20 25.93 19.23 -11.87
C SER A 20 26.21 19.77 -10.48
N ILE A 21 26.73 21.00 -10.37
CA ILE A 21 26.99 21.64 -9.08
C ILE A 21 25.68 21.92 -8.33
N TRP A 22 24.62 22.34 -9.03
CA TRP A 22 23.32 22.58 -8.40
C TRP A 22 22.65 21.27 -7.94
N ASN A 23 22.79 20.19 -8.71
CA ASN A 23 22.05 18.95 -8.49
C ASN A 23 22.86 17.85 -7.79
N THR A 24 24.09 18.14 -7.35
CA THR A 24 24.88 17.19 -6.55
C THR A 24 24.27 17.11 -5.13
N PRO A 25 23.83 15.93 -4.67
CA PRO A 25 23.26 15.79 -3.34
C PRO A 25 24.29 16.11 -2.25
N ASP A 26 23.86 16.87 -1.25
CA ASP A 26 24.67 17.34 -0.14
C ASP A 26 25.29 16.14 0.60
N ARG A 27 26.61 16.15 0.85
CA ARG A 27 27.37 14.95 1.31
C ARG A 27 26.81 14.35 2.61
N LYS A 28 26.14 15.16 3.43
CA LYS A 28 25.45 14.75 4.66
C LYS A 28 24.26 13.81 4.42
N ALA A 29 23.48 14.03 3.36
CA ALA A 29 22.36 13.15 3.02
C ALA A 29 22.84 11.75 2.58
N LEU A 30 24.02 11.68 1.95
CA LEU A 30 24.64 10.42 1.54
C LEU A 30 25.16 9.62 2.75
N GLU A 31 25.68 10.30 3.78
CA GLU A 31 26.12 9.65 5.03
C GLU A 31 24.94 9.11 5.84
N GLU A 32 23.83 9.84 5.92
CA GLU A 32 22.62 9.37 6.60
C GLU A 32 21.97 8.19 5.86
N ALA A 33 21.96 8.19 4.52
CA ALA A 33 21.49 7.07 3.72
C ALA A 33 22.36 5.82 3.94
N ARG A 34 23.69 5.97 4.03
CA ARG A 34 24.61 4.87 4.36
C ARG A 34 24.39 4.33 5.77
N ARG A 35 24.24 5.20 6.78
CA ARG A 35 23.94 4.77 8.16
C ARG A 35 22.63 3.99 8.28
N LYS A 36 21.59 4.40 7.53
CA LYS A 36 20.32 3.69 7.47
C LYS A 36 20.45 2.32 6.80
N ALA A 37 21.22 2.21 5.72
CA ALA A 37 21.49 0.94 5.05
C ALA A 37 22.27 -0.04 5.93
N ASP A 38 23.30 0.43 6.63
CA ASP A 38 24.14 -0.41 7.50
C ASP A 38 23.36 -0.96 8.71
N SER A 39 22.43 -0.15 9.25
CA SER A 39 21.55 -0.57 10.36
C SER A 39 20.57 -1.67 9.94
N ILE A 40 20.07 -1.62 8.70
CA ILE A 40 19.14 -2.63 8.16
C ILE A 40 19.88 -3.94 7.86
N ALA A 41 21.11 -3.87 7.34
CA ALA A 41 21.92 -5.05 7.04
C ALA A 41 22.28 -5.86 8.31
N LEU A 42 22.61 -5.18 9.41
CA LEU A 42 22.88 -5.83 10.71
C LEU A 42 21.63 -6.49 11.30
N ALA A 43 20.46 -5.86 11.17
CA ALA A 43 19.20 -6.43 11.63
C ALA A 43 18.80 -7.68 10.81
N GLN A 44 19.05 -7.69 9.50
CA GLN A 44 18.81 -8.84 8.65
C GLN A 44 19.79 -10.00 8.89
N GLN A 45 21.04 -9.72 9.22
CA GLN A 45 22.00 -10.76 9.62
C GLN A 45 21.65 -11.40 10.98
N ALA A 46 21.09 -10.63 11.92
CA ALA A 46 20.60 -11.16 13.19
C ALA A 46 19.37 -12.08 13.02
N MET A 47 18.53 -11.82 12.02
CA MET A 47 17.36 -12.66 11.69
C MET A 47 17.75 -13.96 10.93
N ASN A 48 18.81 -13.93 10.12
CA ASN A 48 19.22 -15.10 9.32
C ASN A 48 20.00 -16.17 10.10
N ASN A 49 20.52 -15.87 11.30
CA ASN A 49 21.22 -16.84 12.14
C ASN A 49 20.31 -17.67 13.07
N GLN A 50 18.98 -17.42 13.06
CA GLN A 50 18.01 -18.20 13.85
C GLN A 50 17.20 -19.22 13.05
N GLN A 51 17.47 -19.39 11.74
CA GLN A 51 16.73 -20.35 10.93
C GLN A 51 17.66 -21.20 10.07
N LYS A 52 18.15 -22.29 10.67
CA LYS A 52 18.41 -23.53 9.93
C LYS A 52 17.15 -24.40 9.97
N PRO A 53 16.81 -25.06 8.85
CA PRO A 53 15.51 -25.69 8.67
C PRO A 53 15.52 -27.11 9.23
N ASP A 54 14.53 -27.45 10.04
CA ASP A 54 14.10 -28.85 10.15
C ASP A 54 12.75 -28.99 9.45
N SER A 55 12.71 -29.95 8.53
CA SER A 55 11.60 -30.19 7.63
C SER A 55 10.55 -31.02 8.35
N GLN A 56 9.55 -30.40 8.97
CA GLN A 56 8.33 -31.09 9.38
C GLN A 56 7.10 -30.22 9.17
N ALA A 57 6.21 -30.74 8.32
CA ALA A 57 4.77 -30.54 8.24
C ALA A 57 4.21 -29.12 8.45
N VAL A 58 3.64 -28.58 7.37
CA VAL A 58 2.62 -27.54 7.39
C VAL A 58 1.48 -27.90 8.38
N ALA A 59 1.55 -27.35 9.58
CA ALA A 59 0.43 -27.21 10.49
C ALA A 59 -0.09 -25.76 10.38
N PRO A 60 -1.43 -25.55 10.37
CA PRO A 60 -2.00 -24.22 10.31
C PRO A 60 -1.60 -23.45 11.56
N THR A 61 -1.18 -22.20 11.37
CA THR A 61 -0.85 -21.27 12.45
C THR A 61 -2.08 -21.09 13.34
N HIS A 62 -2.15 -21.85 14.43
CA HIS A 62 -3.02 -21.54 15.55
C HIS A 62 -2.42 -20.30 16.21
N ARG A 63 -2.75 -19.12 15.67
CA ARG A 63 -2.54 -17.86 16.39
C ARG A 63 -3.30 -18.01 17.70
N ASP A 64 -2.62 -17.87 18.83
CA ASP A 64 -3.19 -17.94 20.18
C ASP A 64 -4.54 -17.23 20.24
N SER A 65 -5.63 -17.98 20.13
CA SER A 65 -6.99 -17.43 20.02
C SER A 65 -7.35 -16.65 21.28
N ILE A 66 -6.70 -16.98 22.41
CA ILE A 66 -6.79 -16.29 23.69
C ILE A 66 -6.31 -14.83 23.57
N SER A 67 -5.18 -14.57 22.91
CA SER A 67 -4.62 -13.22 22.75
C SER A 67 -5.47 -12.31 21.86
N VAL A 68 -6.13 -12.89 20.85
CA VAL A 68 -7.02 -12.18 19.93
C VAL A 68 -8.33 -11.82 20.61
N VAL A 69 -8.88 -12.73 21.41
CA VAL A 69 -10.10 -12.48 22.19
C VAL A 69 -9.87 -11.37 23.23
N ASP A 70 -8.73 -11.36 23.92
CA ASP A 70 -8.42 -10.32 24.90
C ASP A 70 -8.26 -8.93 24.29
N LYS A 71 -7.69 -8.86 23.08
CA LYS A 71 -7.47 -7.60 22.35
C LYS A 71 -8.75 -7.07 21.71
N TYR A 72 -9.52 -7.93 21.04
CA TYR A 72 -10.65 -7.51 20.19
C TYR A 72 -12.04 -7.76 20.80
N ALA A 73 -12.13 -8.45 21.94
CA ALA A 73 -13.38 -8.76 22.64
C ALA A 73 -14.48 -9.30 21.70
N GLU A 74 -15.62 -8.62 21.63
CA GLU A 74 -16.76 -8.94 20.78
C GLU A 74 -16.45 -8.96 19.26
N PHE A 75 -15.32 -8.39 18.83
CA PHE A 75 -14.85 -8.36 17.44
C PHE A 75 -13.73 -9.37 17.13
N ALA A 76 -13.44 -10.31 18.04
CA ALA A 76 -12.37 -11.30 17.84
C ALA A 76 -12.52 -12.15 16.57
N ASN A 77 -13.76 -12.43 16.16
CA ASN A 77 -14.05 -13.12 14.89
C ASN A 77 -13.69 -12.26 13.69
N ALA A 78 -14.06 -10.97 13.71
CA ALA A 78 -13.74 -10.02 12.64
C ALA A 78 -12.23 -9.75 12.54
N ALA A 79 -11.44 -10.00 13.59
CA ALA A 79 -9.97 -9.90 13.53
C ALA A 79 -9.30 -11.12 12.86
N GLN A 80 -10.04 -12.20 12.64
CA GLN A 80 -9.54 -13.49 12.16
C GLN A 80 -10.17 -13.83 10.81
N ASP A 81 -9.86 -13.04 9.79
CA ASP A 81 -10.18 -13.38 8.42
C ASP A 81 -9.02 -13.02 7.49
N SER A 82 -9.25 -13.23 6.20
CA SER A 82 -8.35 -13.05 5.10
C SER A 82 -8.58 -11.72 4.38
N PHE A 83 -7.46 -11.13 3.96
CA PHE A 83 -7.46 -9.96 3.09
C PHE A 83 -8.02 -10.33 1.71
N ARG A 84 -9.01 -9.58 1.24
CA ARG A 84 -9.61 -9.69 -0.09
C ARG A 84 -9.88 -8.28 -0.62
N LEU A 85 -9.95 -8.17 -1.95
CA LEU A 85 -10.31 -6.93 -2.64
C LEU A 85 -11.68 -7.07 -3.28
N ILE A 86 -12.53 -6.07 -3.07
CA ILE A 86 -13.84 -5.92 -3.71
C ILE A 86 -13.71 -4.81 -4.75
N THR A 87 -14.13 -5.09 -5.98
CA THR A 87 -14.01 -4.13 -7.08
C THR A 87 -15.36 -3.47 -7.36
N LEU A 88 -15.42 -2.15 -7.32
CA LEU A 88 -16.51 -1.33 -7.85
C LEU A 88 -16.04 -0.65 -9.12
N GLU A 89 -16.77 -0.83 -10.21
CA GLU A 89 -16.33 -0.37 -11.51
C GLU A 89 -17.47 0.24 -12.31
N ASN A 90 -17.18 1.34 -13.01
CA ASN A 90 -18.05 1.94 -14.02
C ASN A 90 -17.22 2.30 -15.27
N ASP A 91 -17.79 3.10 -16.18
CA ASP A 91 -17.11 3.52 -17.42
C ASP A 91 -15.93 4.47 -17.22
N LEU A 92 -15.87 5.17 -16.08
CA LEU A 92 -14.90 6.24 -15.80
C LEU A 92 -13.82 5.79 -14.82
N LEU A 93 -14.19 5.00 -13.81
CA LEU A 93 -13.35 4.65 -12.67
C LEU A 93 -13.49 3.18 -12.27
N LYS A 94 -12.40 2.65 -11.71
CA LYS A 94 -12.34 1.36 -11.04
C LYS A 94 -11.78 1.57 -9.64
N LEU A 95 -12.62 1.33 -8.63
CA LEU A 95 -12.31 1.43 -7.21
C LEU A 95 -12.15 0.02 -6.63
N GLN A 96 -11.04 -0.24 -5.97
CA GLN A 96 -10.82 -1.45 -5.19
C GLN A 96 -10.91 -1.13 -3.71
N ILE A 97 -11.67 -1.91 -2.97
CA ILE A 97 -11.91 -1.76 -1.53
C ILE A 97 -11.35 -2.99 -0.82
N SER A 98 -10.55 -2.76 0.21
CA SER A 98 -9.98 -3.81 1.06
C SER A 98 -11.02 -4.32 2.06
N THR A 99 -11.13 -5.64 2.22
CA THR A 99 -11.88 -6.23 3.35
C THR A 99 -11.25 -5.89 4.69
N ARG A 100 -9.93 -5.73 4.75
CA ARG A 100 -9.26 -5.22 5.95
C ARG A 100 -9.50 -3.71 6.06
N GLY A 101 -10.13 -3.27 7.15
CA GLY A 101 -10.45 -1.86 7.38
C GLY A 101 -11.64 -1.31 6.59
N GLY A 102 -12.18 -2.05 5.61
CA GLY A 102 -13.23 -1.54 4.73
C GLY A 102 -12.78 -0.32 3.92
N SER A 103 -11.48 -0.19 3.67
CA SER A 103 -10.86 1.02 3.16
C SER A 103 -10.71 1.03 1.63
N PRO A 104 -10.71 2.20 0.98
CA PRO A 104 -10.25 2.33 -0.39
C PRO A 104 -8.79 1.88 -0.51
N TYR A 105 -8.53 0.92 -1.40
CA TYR A 105 -7.21 0.34 -1.63
C TYR A 105 -6.54 0.88 -2.91
N ALA A 106 -7.32 1.04 -3.97
CA ALA A 106 -6.82 1.62 -5.21
C ALA A 106 -7.94 2.28 -6.01
N VAL A 107 -7.60 3.35 -6.73
CA VAL A 107 -8.52 4.02 -7.68
C VAL A 107 -7.81 4.22 -9.01
N GLU A 108 -8.34 3.62 -10.06
CA GLU A 108 -7.90 3.77 -11.44
C GLU A 108 -8.90 4.62 -12.24
N LEU A 109 -8.40 5.58 -13.00
CA LEU A 109 -9.18 6.40 -13.93
C LEU A 109 -9.07 5.82 -15.35
N LYS A 110 -10.09 5.08 -15.80
CA LYS A 110 -10.07 4.26 -17.03
C LYS A 110 -9.81 5.05 -18.31
N LYS A 111 -10.17 6.34 -18.34
CA LYS A 111 -10.01 7.23 -19.50
C LYS A 111 -8.68 8.00 -19.52
N TYR A 112 -7.82 7.78 -18.53
CA TYR A 112 -6.58 8.53 -18.37
C TYR A 112 -5.38 7.60 -18.30
N LYS A 113 -4.25 8.11 -18.78
CA LYS A 113 -2.98 7.42 -18.76
C LYS A 113 -1.92 8.31 -18.12
N THR A 114 -0.90 7.68 -17.55
CA THR A 114 0.30 8.38 -17.11
C THR A 114 1.13 8.83 -18.32
N PHE A 115 2.16 9.65 -18.07
CA PHE A 115 3.10 10.09 -19.11
C PHE A 115 3.73 8.91 -19.88
N ASP A 116 3.95 7.79 -19.19
CA ASP A 116 4.52 6.56 -19.76
C ASP A 116 3.46 5.64 -20.42
N GLN A 117 2.26 6.15 -20.73
CA GLN A 117 1.15 5.41 -21.37
C GLN A 117 0.57 4.24 -20.54
N LYS A 118 0.84 4.19 -19.24
CA LYS A 118 0.25 3.19 -18.31
C LYS A 118 -1.09 3.69 -17.75
N PRO A 119 -1.97 2.80 -17.24
CA PRO A 119 -3.21 3.23 -16.58
C PRO A 119 -2.95 4.23 -15.45
N LEU A 120 -3.76 5.30 -15.38
CA LEU A 120 -3.64 6.29 -14.32
C LEU A 120 -4.31 5.77 -13.03
N VAL A 121 -3.48 5.36 -12.08
CA VAL A 121 -3.90 4.97 -10.73
C VAL A 121 -3.56 6.11 -9.77
N LEU A 122 -4.56 6.65 -9.07
CA LEU A 122 -4.40 7.81 -8.18
C LEU A 122 -3.62 7.46 -6.91
N PHE A 123 -3.90 6.28 -6.36
CA PHE A 123 -3.18 5.70 -5.23
C PHE A 123 -3.34 4.18 -5.27
N TYR A 124 -2.41 3.48 -4.63
CA TYR A 124 -2.41 2.03 -4.53
C TYR A 124 -1.87 1.60 -3.17
N GLY A 125 -2.42 0.52 -2.63
CA GLY A 125 -1.92 -0.12 -1.42
C GLY A 125 -2.37 0.54 -0.13
N ASP A 126 -1.62 0.25 0.93
CA ASP A 126 -1.94 0.65 2.30
C ASP A 126 -1.52 2.10 2.63
N SER A 127 -1.39 2.94 1.61
CA SER A 127 -1.05 4.37 1.76
C SER A 127 -2.20 5.20 2.33
N THR A 128 -3.41 4.62 2.39
CA THR A 128 -4.61 5.26 2.92
C THR A 128 -4.76 4.97 4.41
N VAL A 129 -4.70 6.00 5.25
CA VAL A 129 -5.09 5.91 6.66
C VAL A 129 -6.61 5.99 6.74
N PHE A 130 -7.26 4.84 6.90
CA PHE A 130 -8.71 4.74 7.02
C PHE A 130 -9.07 3.78 8.14
N GLY A 131 -9.86 4.27 9.10
CA GLY A 131 -10.32 3.49 10.24
C GLY A 131 -10.92 4.37 11.32
N PHE A 132 -11.74 3.77 12.16
CA PHE A 132 -12.37 4.41 13.30
C PHE A 132 -11.85 3.77 14.58
N ASN A 133 -11.57 4.62 15.57
CA ASN A 133 -11.25 4.18 16.92
C ASN A 133 -12.51 4.30 17.78
N PHE A 134 -12.90 3.22 18.45
CA PHE A 134 -14.05 3.22 19.35
C PHE A 134 -13.81 2.28 20.53
N TYR A 135 -14.58 2.49 21.60
CA TYR A 135 -14.54 1.64 22.79
C TYR A 135 -15.68 0.61 22.75
N THR A 136 -15.36 -0.65 23.02
CA THR A 136 -16.36 -1.71 23.19
C THR A 136 -17.05 -1.62 24.54
N ARG A 137 -18.13 -2.41 24.72
CA ARG A 137 -18.79 -2.56 26.02
C ARG A 137 -17.84 -3.09 27.11
N SER A 138 -16.82 -3.85 26.70
CA SER A 138 -15.75 -4.36 27.58
C SER A 138 -14.61 -3.36 27.81
N ASN A 139 -14.80 -2.08 27.46
CA ASN A 139 -13.81 -1.00 27.59
C ASN A 139 -12.48 -1.30 26.88
N ARG A 140 -12.54 -1.93 25.69
CA ARG A 140 -11.38 -2.14 24.81
C ARG A 140 -11.38 -1.10 23.70
N LEU A 141 -10.23 -0.47 23.47
CA LEU A 141 -10.03 0.41 22.32
C LEU A 141 -9.82 -0.44 21.06
N ILE A 142 -10.71 -0.31 20.10
CA ILE A 142 -10.68 -1.05 18.84
C ILE A 142 -10.48 -0.07 17.69
N ASN A 143 -9.59 -0.44 16.77
CA ASN A 143 -9.41 0.25 15.51
C ASN A 143 -9.98 -0.62 14.37
N THR A 144 -10.94 -0.09 13.62
CA THR A 144 -11.55 -0.84 12.50
C THR A 144 -10.56 -1.18 11.39
N ALA A 145 -9.45 -0.44 11.25
CA ALA A 145 -8.38 -0.74 10.28
C ALA A 145 -7.72 -2.11 10.51
N GLU A 146 -7.83 -2.65 11.73
CA GLU A 146 -7.29 -3.96 12.09
C GLU A 146 -8.30 -5.10 11.89
N LEU A 147 -9.55 -4.78 11.57
CA LEU A 147 -10.64 -5.76 11.43
C LEU A 147 -10.97 -6.04 9.96
N TYR A 148 -11.53 -7.21 9.71
CA TYR A 148 -12.00 -7.65 8.41
C TYR A 148 -13.51 -7.49 8.29
N PHE A 149 -13.92 -6.85 7.19
CA PHE A 149 -15.29 -6.57 6.83
C PHE A 149 -15.76 -7.53 5.72
N HIS A 150 -17.00 -7.97 5.84
CA HIS A 150 -17.66 -8.83 4.86
C HIS A 150 -18.69 -8.05 4.05
N PRO A 151 -18.71 -8.20 2.71
CA PRO A 151 -19.78 -7.61 1.90
C PRO A 151 -21.14 -8.21 2.28
N VAL A 152 -22.15 -7.35 2.31
CA VAL A 152 -23.54 -7.77 2.45
C VAL A 152 -24.02 -8.21 1.06
N GLY A 153 -23.86 -9.49 0.77
CA GLY A 153 -24.16 -10.12 -0.53
C GLY A 153 -22.97 -10.92 -1.06
N ASN A 154 -23.17 -11.62 -2.18
CA ASN A 154 -22.15 -12.52 -2.74
C ASN A 154 -21.32 -11.88 -3.86
N SER A 155 -21.44 -10.57 -4.08
CA SER A 155 -20.80 -9.87 -5.19
C SER A 155 -19.48 -9.25 -4.75
N HIS A 156 -18.36 -9.82 -5.20
CA HIS A 156 -17.02 -9.26 -5.04
C HIS A 156 -16.63 -8.29 -6.16
N HIS A 157 -17.41 -8.26 -7.24
CA HIS A 157 -17.29 -7.29 -8.33
C HIS A 157 -18.66 -6.68 -8.60
N ILE A 158 -18.75 -5.36 -8.48
CA ILE A 158 -19.97 -4.60 -8.71
C ILE A 158 -19.72 -3.68 -9.90
N LEU A 159 -20.38 -3.99 -11.01
CA LEU A 159 -20.34 -3.20 -12.24
C LEU A 159 -21.55 -2.27 -12.29
N LEU A 160 -21.31 -0.99 -12.52
CA LEU A 160 -22.35 0.01 -12.78
C LEU A 160 -22.45 0.19 -14.29
N ASN A 161 -23.59 -0.18 -14.86
CA ASN A 161 -23.87 0.04 -16.27
C ASN A 161 -24.23 1.51 -16.52
N PRO A 162 -24.11 2.01 -17.76
CA PRO A 162 -24.49 3.39 -18.10
C PRO A 162 -25.95 3.73 -17.79
N THR A 163 -26.82 2.72 -17.73
CA THR A 163 -28.24 2.84 -17.38
C THR A 163 -28.49 2.88 -15.87
N ASP A 164 -27.51 2.49 -15.05
CA ASP A 164 -27.64 2.46 -13.60
C ASP A 164 -27.41 3.87 -13.03
N THR A 165 -28.38 4.43 -12.29
CA THR A 165 -28.23 5.74 -11.66
C THR A 165 -27.26 5.68 -10.46
N ALA A 166 -27.30 4.59 -9.69
CA ALA A 166 -26.43 4.37 -8.54
C ALA A 166 -26.33 2.88 -8.17
N LYS A 167 -25.19 2.48 -7.61
CA LYS A 167 -25.04 1.22 -6.85
C LYS A 167 -24.29 1.49 -5.55
N SER A 168 -24.57 0.65 -4.55
CA SER A 168 -23.94 0.74 -3.24
C SER A 168 -23.29 -0.58 -2.86
N LEU A 169 -22.14 -0.47 -2.20
CA LEU A 169 -21.53 -1.58 -1.46
C LEU A 169 -21.81 -1.36 0.02
N ARG A 170 -22.31 -2.40 0.68
CA ARG A 170 -22.48 -2.44 2.13
C ARG A 170 -21.57 -3.52 2.68
N MET A 171 -20.86 -3.22 3.76
CA MET A 171 -20.00 -4.17 4.44
C MET A 171 -20.30 -4.17 5.94
N ARG A 172 -20.11 -5.33 6.58
CA ARG A 172 -20.33 -5.54 8.02
C ARG A 172 -19.10 -6.16 8.67
N LEU A 173 -18.90 -5.86 9.95
CA LEU A 173 -17.98 -6.58 10.83
C LEU A 173 -18.62 -7.88 11.33
#